data_AF-V6U1A1-F1
#
_entry.id   AF-V6U1A1-F1
#
_cell.length_a   1.000
_cell.length_b   1.000
_cell.length_c   1.000
_cell.angle_alpha   90.00
_cell.angle_beta   90.00
_cell.angle_gamma   90.00
#
_symmetry.space_group_name_H-M   'P 1'
#
loop_
_entity.id
_entity.type
_entity.pdbx_description
1 polymer ?
#
loop_
_entity_poly.entity_id
_entity_poly.type
_entity_poly.pdbx_seq_one_letter_code
_entity_poly.pdbx_strand_id
1 'polypeptide(L)'
;VIIYELATLLKPNFTKTRKPEDVFINGWKPDLSAVEDDSMRIILEKIFVLDPVKRPTARSLQELLNPSISSTGMLRLRIASLEDALGAAGARTDALEETVAALKDKIDAQSVEISTLRRDLAIKSSTIDSLKQQFTKAIEDLKKQLAEDAISLRPHTPSTITGHTILSALDSSWTPLMCAAFFGDVEAAKRHLNEMDERNSDGDTAYTLAARAGQGTILELLDPTDENGVTTLMRAAERGDVNAMRALIPLQKGKKMARDTYINGLRISIGVTALMMAAVHGHTKVVKLLVEEEGGMKDNIGRTALMWAESCGHSKCVKLLIEKEAGMRDNYGYTALMVAAQGGCAECIKLLLNKETGMQNIWGSTALMLAAHNMHPECVELLMEKEVGISGWTKLMYAAYRGDVDAVRNNLHMKGARDIGGWTALMRAAEQGHERVVELLTKERGMTNNSHQTALMWAARNGHPGCVRLLLEKESGMQNSDGWTTLMCATYNNNLECARLLAEREKDMKTIRKRFGFPPGATALSIAKRMGHKRIASFLRK
;
A
#
# COMPACT_ATOMS: atom_id res chain seq x y z
N VAL A 1 -36.46 34.40 4.89
CA VAL A 1 -36.92 33.19 5.63
C VAL A 1 -38.17 32.62 4.97
N ILE A 2 -39.31 33.30 4.98
CA ILE A 2 -40.56 32.79 4.35
C ILE A 2 -40.36 32.38 2.88
N ILE A 3 -39.65 33.17 2.06
CA ILE A 3 -39.39 32.81 0.65
C ILE A 3 -38.57 31.52 0.53
N TYR A 4 -37.59 31.31 1.41
CA TYR A 4 -36.81 30.06 1.44
C TYR A 4 -37.70 28.89 1.86
N GLU A 5 -38.56 29.08 2.86
CA GLU A 5 -39.52 28.06 3.30
C GLU A 5 -40.50 27.69 2.20
N LEU A 6 -40.98 28.66 1.42
CA LEU A 6 -41.87 28.38 0.30
C LEU A 6 -41.14 27.68 -0.86
N ALA A 7 -39.88 28.04 -1.11
CA ALA A 7 -39.09 27.46 -2.20
C ALA A 7 -38.57 26.05 -1.88
N THR A 8 -38.38 25.72 -0.60
CA THR A 8 -37.83 24.42 -0.17
C THR A 8 -38.85 23.55 0.57
N LEU A 9 -40.00 24.12 0.95
CA LEU A 9 -40.98 23.54 1.89
C LEU A 9 -40.39 23.17 3.26
N LEU A 10 -39.23 23.74 3.62
CA LEU A 10 -38.48 23.44 4.83
C LEU A 10 -38.20 24.70 5.64
N LYS A 11 -38.31 24.60 6.97
CA LYS A 11 -37.87 25.67 7.88
C LYS A 11 -36.35 25.79 7.85
N PRO A 12 -35.76 26.95 7.47
CA PRO A 12 -34.32 27.08 7.43
C PRO A 12 -33.75 27.05 8.84
N ASN A 13 -32.80 26.16 9.08
CA ASN A 13 -31.97 26.17 10.27
C ASN A 13 -30.54 26.59 9.92
N PHE A 14 -30.33 27.90 9.76
CA PHE A 14 -29.04 28.46 9.38
C PHE A 14 -27.97 28.34 10.46
N THR A 15 -28.36 28.28 11.73
CA THR A 15 -27.43 28.21 12.88
C THR A 15 -27.05 26.79 13.26
N LYS A 16 -27.81 25.79 12.78
CA LYS A 16 -27.69 24.39 13.18
C LYS A 16 -27.73 24.28 14.71
N THR A 17 -26.65 23.87 15.35
CA THR A 17 -26.50 23.72 16.81
C THR A 17 -25.66 24.82 17.47
N ARG A 18 -25.15 25.79 16.68
CA ARG A 18 -24.25 26.85 17.15
C ARG A 18 -25.02 28.14 17.47
N LYS A 19 -24.45 29.00 18.31
CA LYS A 19 -25.08 30.29 18.62
C LYS A 19 -25.04 31.20 17.38
N PRO A 20 -26.05 32.06 17.15
CA PRO A 20 -26.11 32.94 15.98
C PRO A 20 -24.84 33.78 15.75
N GLU A 21 -24.24 34.28 16.83
CA GLU A 21 -23.02 35.11 16.85
C GLU A 21 -21.79 34.35 16.29
N ASP A 22 -21.75 33.02 16.44
CA ASP A 22 -20.67 32.16 15.96
C ASP A 22 -20.86 31.73 14.49
N VAL A 23 -22.06 31.93 13.95
CA VAL A 23 -22.46 31.45 12.63
C VAL A 23 -22.50 32.60 11.65
N PHE A 24 -23.14 33.71 12.02
CA PHE A 24 -23.33 34.87 11.18
C PHE A 24 -22.13 35.83 11.26
N ILE A 25 -20.96 35.32 10.85
CA ILE A 25 -19.71 36.08 10.76
C ILE A 25 -19.41 36.52 9.32
N ASN A 26 -18.46 37.44 9.14
CA ASN A 26 -18.06 37.92 7.81
C ASN A 26 -17.67 36.76 6.88
N GLY A 27 -18.32 36.69 5.70
CA GLY A 27 -18.15 35.59 4.74
C GLY A 27 -19.19 34.47 4.86
N TRP A 28 -20.10 34.54 5.84
CA TRP A 28 -21.23 33.61 5.94
C TRP A 28 -22.11 33.64 4.68
N LYS A 29 -22.50 32.45 4.22
CA LYS A 29 -23.43 32.26 3.11
C LYS A 29 -24.49 31.22 3.50
N PRO A 30 -25.77 31.42 3.13
CA PRO A 30 -26.80 30.42 3.36
C PRO A 30 -26.56 29.19 2.48
N ASP A 31 -26.90 28.02 2.99
CA ASP A 31 -27.01 26.82 2.16
C ASP A 31 -28.34 26.84 1.40
N LEU A 32 -28.25 27.06 0.09
CA LEU A 32 -29.38 27.11 -0.82
C LEU A 32 -29.44 25.89 -1.76
N SER A 33 -28.68 24.83 -1.47
CA SER A 33 -28.67 23.60 -2.28
C SER A 33 -30.05 22.95 -2.41
N ALA A 34 -30.91 23.15 -1.42
CA ALA A 34 -32.29 22.66 -1.41
C ALA A 34 -33.28 23.50 -2.24
N VAL A 35 -32.87 24.68 -2.74
CA VAL A 35 -33.72 25.53 -3.58
C VAL A 35 -33.54 25.09 -5.02
N GLU A 36 -34.53 24.39 -5.59
CA GLU A 36 -34.44 23.87 -6.96
C GLU A 36 -34.58 24.96 -8.03
N ASP A 37 -35.44 25.96 -7.80
CA ASP A 37 -35.65 27.07 -8.73
C ASP A 37 -34.47 28.04 -8.71
N ASP A 38 -33.75 28.13 -9.84
CA ASP A 38 -32.56 28.96 -9.97
C ASP A 38 -32.86 30.46 -9.79
N SER A 39 -34.05 30.93 -10.16
CA SER A 39 -34.44 32.34 -10.00
C SER A 39 -34.65 32.69 -8.53
N MET A 40 -35.34 31.81 -7.79
CA MET A 40 -35.51 31.92 -6.34
C MET A 40 -34.18 31.77 -5.61
N ARG A 41 -33.27 30.90 -6.09
CA ARG A 41 -31.93 30.76 -5.51
C ARG A 41 -31.17 32.07 -5.60
N ILE A 42 -31.13 32.72 -6.77
CA ILE A 42 -30.47 34.01 -6.98
C ILE A 42 -31.07 35.11 -6.08
N ILE A 43 -32.39 35.16 -5.95
CA ILE A 43 -33.06 36.13 -5.08
C ILE A 43 -32.68 35.90 -3.61
N LEU A 44 -32.66 34.64 -3.17
CA LEU A 44 -32.32 34.27 -1.79
C LEU A 44 -30.84 34.55 -1.47
N GLU A 45 -29.91 34.34 -2.40
CA GLU A 45 -28.49 34.72 -2.22
C GLU A 45 -28.32 36.22 -1.96
N LYS A 46 -29.10 37.06 -2.64
CA LYS A 46 -29.02 38.52 -2.49
C LYS A 46 -29.72 39.04 -1.24
N ILE A 47 -30.75 38.34 -0.74
CA ILE A 47 -31.46 38.72 0.49
C ILE A 47 -30.69 38.28 1.73
N PHE A 48 -30.07 37.09 1.72
CA PHE A 48 -29.35 36.53 2.87
C PHE A 48 -27.89 36.99 2.94
N VAL A 49 -27.72 38.31 2.98
CA VAL A 49 -26.42 38.98 3.20
C VAL A 49 -26.43 39.64 4.58
N LEU A 50 -25.37 39.46 5.36
CA LEU A 50 -25.28 39.99 6.73
C LEU A 50 -25.17 41.52 6.76
N ASP A 51 -24.43 42.10 5.82
CA ASP A 51 -24.28 43.54 5.66
C ASP A 51 -25.57 44.16 5.07
N PRO A 52 -26.31 44.98 5.83
CA PRO A 52 -27.58 45.56 5.36
C PRO A 52 -27.41 46.48 4.15
N VAL A 53 -26.26 47.14 3.99
CA VAL A 53 -25.99 48.07 2.88
C VAL A 53 -25.86 47.33 1.56
N LYS A 54 -25.41 46.07 1.60
CA LYS A 54 -25.26 45.20 0.42
C LYS A 54 -26.56 44.52 0.01
N ARG A 55 -27.65 44.66 0.79
CA ARG A 55 -28.95 44.09 0.45
C ARG A 55 -29.62 44.90 -0.66
N PRO A 56 -30.23 44.25 -1.67
CA PRO A 56 -30.96 44.95 -2.71
C PRO A 56 -32.19 45.67 -2.13
N THR A 57 -32.56 46.79 -2.72
CA THR A 57 -33.76 47.53 -2.33
C THR A 57 -35.03 46.76 -2.70
N ALA A 58 -36.15 47.08 -2.05
CA ALA A 58 -37.46 46.48 -2.37
C ALA A 58 -37.84 46.66 -3.85
N ARG A 59 -37.47 47.80 -4.46
CA ARG A 59 -37.66 48.06 -5.90
C ARG A 59 -36.84 47.09 -6.76
N SER A 60 -35.57 46.90 -6.43
CA SER A 60 -34.69 45.94 -7.14
C SER A 60 -35.15 44.49 -6.99
N LEU A 61 -35.72 44.12 -5.84
CA LEU A 61 -36.32 42.79 -5.63
C LEU A 61 -37.61 42.61 -6.45
N GLN A 62 -38.43 43.66 -6.58
CA GLN A 62 -39.64 43.64 -7.41
C GLN A 62 -39.30 43.44 -8.90
N GLU A 63 -38.24 44.08 -9.39
CA GLU A 63 -37.76 43.93 -10.77
C GLU A 63 -37.29 42.49 -11.07
N LEU A 64 -36.66 41.83 -10.10
CA LEU A 64 -36.23 40.43 -10.21
C LEU A 64 -37.41 39.43 -10.25
N LEU A 65 -38.55 39.80 -9.66
CA LEU A 65 -39.76 38.97 -9.63
C LEU A 65 -40.66 39.16 -10.86
N ASN A 66 -40.33 40.10 -11.77
CA ASN A 66 -41.18 40.44 -12.90
C ASN A 66 -40.72 39.71 -14.19
N PRO A 67 -41.49 38.75 -14.73
CA PRO A 67 -41.04 37.85 -15.79
C PRO A 67 -40.72 38.53 -17.13
N SER A 68 -41.20 39.76 -17.36
CA SER A 68 -40.93 40.54 -18.58
C SER A 68 -39.53 41.19 -18.65
N ILE A 69 -38.80 41.28 -17.52
CA ILE A 69 -37.43 41.85 -17.44
C ILE A 69 -36.36 40.73 -17.30
N SER A 70 -36.80 39.51 -16.98
CA SER A 70 -35.97 38.37 -16.59
C SER A 70 -34.86 38.02 -17.59
N SER A 71 -35.12 38.10 -18.90
CA SER A 71 -34.16 37.68 -19.93
C SER A 71 -32.88 38.54 -19.98
N THR A 72 -32.97 39.87 -19.91
CA THR A 72 -31.80 40.76 -20.08
C THR A 72 -31.09 41.06 -18.76
N GLY A 73 -31.81 41.08 -17.64
CA GLY A 73 -31.21 41.28 -16.31
C GLY A 73 -30.37 40.09 -15.84
N MET A 74 -30.86 38.86 -16.03
CA MET A 74 -30.10 37.64 -15.71
C MET A 74 -28.81 37.51 -16.53
N LEU A 75 -28.87 37.83 -17.83
CA LEU A 75 -27.69 37.80 -18.69
C LEU A 75 -26.61 38.78 -18.22
N ARG A 76 -26.98 40.01 -17.85
CA ARG A 76 -26.02 40.99 -17.31
C ARG A 76 -25.39 40.54 -15.99
N LEU A 77 -26.18 39.94 -15.10
CA LEU A 77 -25.67 39.42 -13.83
C LEU A 77 -24.77 38.19 -14.02
N ARG A 78 -25.07 37.33 -15.00
CA ARG A 78 -24.21 36.19 -15.34
C ARG A 78 -22.89 36.64 -15.95
N ILE A 79 -22.92 37.68 -16.79
CA ILE A 79 -21.70 38.30 -17.36
C ILE A 79 -20.83 38.89 -16.25
N ALA A 80 -21.39 39.70 -15.34
CA ALA A 80 -20.61 40.27 -14.23
C ALA A 80 -19.98 39.18 -13.34
N SER A 81 -20.72 38.10 -13.04
CA SER A 81 -20.17 36.97 -12.29
C SER A 81 -19.06 36.21 -13.03
N LEU A 82 -19.11 36.16 -14.37
CA LEU A 82 -18.07 35.55 -15.18
C LEU A 82 -16.84 36.47 -15.28
N GLU A 83 -17.03 37.79 -15.34
CA GLU A 83 -15.96 38.78 -15.31
C GLU A 83 -15.20 38.73 -13.97
N ASP A 84 -15.92 38.64 -12.84
CA ASP A 84 -15.30 38.45 -11.52
C ASP A 84 -14.53 37.12 -11.43
N ALA A 85 -15.08 36.04 -11.97
CA ALA A 85 -14.42 34.74 -12.01
C ALA A 85 -13.17 34.76 -12.90
N LEU A 86 -13.22 35.49 -14.02
CA LEU A 86 -12.09 35.68 -14.93
C LEU A 86 -10.99 36.53 -14.29
N GLY A 87 -11.36 37.59 -13.56
CA GLY A 87 -10.39 38.40 -12.79
C GLY A 87 -9.72 37.59 -11.68
N ALA A 88 -10.48 36.75 -10.97
CA ALA A 88 -9.93 35.84 -9.97
C ALA A 88 -9.03 34.76 -10.59
N ALA A 89 -9.33 34.29 -11.81
CA ALA A 89 -8.48 33.38 -12.55
C ALA A 89 -7.18 34.07 -13.01
N GLY A 90 -7.25 35.32 -13.48
CA GLY A 90 -6.10 36.15 -13.82
C GLY A 90 -5.14 36.36 -12.64
N ALA A 91 -5.67 36.70 -11.47
CA ALA A 91 -4.86 36.84 -10.27
C ALA A 91 -4.16 35.52 -9.86
N ARG A 92 -4.79 34.36 -10.14
CA ARG A 92 -4.16 33.05 -9.90
C ARG A 92 -3.09 32.73 -10.94
N THR A 93 -3.27 33.12 -12.20
CA THR A 93 -2.24 32.94 -13.22
C THR A 93 -1.03 33.80 -12.93
N ASP A 94 -1.22 35.06 -12.52
CA ASP A 94 -0.12 35.96 -12.17
C ASP A 94 0.66 35.43 -10.96
N ALA A 95 -0.03 34.93 -9.93
CA ALA A 95 0.61 34.30 -8.78
C ALA A 95 1.37 33.02 -9.17
N LEU A 96 0.83 32.22 -10.09
CA LEU A 96 1.53 31.04 -10.61
C LEU A 96 2.77 31.42 -11.40
N GLU A 97 2.70 32.45 -12.25
CA GLU A 97 3.85 32.95 -13.01
C GLU A 97 4.97 33.44 -12.09
N GLU A 98 4.63 34.15 -11.00
CA GLU A 98 5.60 34.58 -9.99
C GLU A 98 6.28 33.38 -9.30
N THR A 99 5.51 32.33 -8.96
CA THR A 99 6.09 31.12 -8.37
C THR A 99 6.97 30.35 -9.36
N VAL A 100 6.61 30.33 -10.64
CA VAL A 100 7.42 29.70 -11.69
C VAL A 100 8.73 30.46 -11.88
N ALA A 101 8.69 31.80 -11.87
CA ALA A 101 9.89 32.63 -11.93
C ALA A 101 10.82 32.34 -10.74
N ALA A 102 10.29 32.31 -9.51
CA ALA A 102 11.07 32.00 -8.31
C ALA A 102 11.66 30.58 -8.32
N LEU A 103 10.94 29.59 -8.88
CA LEU A 103 11.47 28.24 -9.05
C LEU A 103 12.56 28.19 -10.12
N LYS A 104 12.44 28.97 -11.19
CA LYS A 104 13.46 29.07 -12.24
C LYS A 104 14.77 29.64 -11.69
N ASP A 105 14.69 30.72 -10.91
CA ASP A 105 15.87 31.31 -10.26
C ASP A 105 16.57 30.30 -9.32
N LYS A 106 15.80 29.47 -8.60
CA LYS A 106 16.34 28.40 -7.76
C LYS A 106 17.04 27.31 -8.58
N ILE A 107 16.46 26.92 -9.72
CA ILE A 107 17.06 25.93 -10.63
C ILE A 107 18.37 26.48 -11.20
N ASP A 108 18.40 27.76 -11.59
CA ASP A 108 19.61 28.40 -12.12
C ASP A 108 20.71 28.48 -11.05
N ALA A 109 20.37 28.83 -9.80
CA ALA A 109 21.30 28.80 -8.68
C ALA A 109 21.88 27.39 -8.42
N GLN A 110 21.02 26.36 -8.44
CA GLN A 110 21.46 24.97 -8.28
C GLN A 110 22.32 24.49 -9.46
N SER A 111 22.02 24.95 -10.67
CA SER A 111 22.82 24.65 -11.87
C SER A 111 24.24 25.20 -11.75
N VAL A 112 24.38 26.43 -11.22
CA VAL A 112 25.68 27.03 -10.90
C VAL A 112 26.41 26.20 -9.85
N GLU A 113 25.75 25.83 -8.76
CA GLU A 113 26.36 24.98 -7.70
C GLU A 113 26.84 23.64 -8.26
N ILE A 114 26.02 22.95 -9.06
CA ILE A 114 26.40 21.69 -9.74
C ILE A 114 27.62 21.90 -10.64
N SER A 115 27.69 23.01 -11.36
CA SER A 115 28.83 23.32 -12.23
C SER A 115 30.13 23.51 -11.44
N THR A 116 30.06 24.15 -10.26
CA THR A 116 31.21 24.31 -9.36
C THR A 116 31.67 22.97 -8.78
N LEU A 117 30.73 22.15 -8.29
CA LEU A 117 31.03 20.81 -7.78
C LEU A 117 31.64 19.89 -8.84
N ARG A 118 31.18 19.98 -10.10
CA ARG A 118 31.78 19.25 -11.22
C ARG A 118 33.22 19.69 -11.49
N ARG A 119 33.50 20.99 -11.38
CA ARG A 119 34.86 21.53 -11.54
C ARG A 119 35.79 21.03 -10.42
N ASP A 120 35.32 21.07 -9.18
CA ASP A 120 36.07 20.55 -8.03
C ASP A 120 36.32 19.05 -8.14
N LEU A 121 35.33 18.29 -8.61
CA LEU A 121 35.48 16.86 -8.90
C LEU A 121 36.54 16.61 -9.97
N ALA A 122 36.55 17.41 -11.04
CA ALA A 122 37.55 17.29 -12.12
C ALA A 122 38.97 17.59 -11.61
N ILE A 123 39.13 18.62 -10.76
CA ILE A 123 40.42 18.94 -10.12
C ILE A 123 40.87 17.81 -9.19
N LYS A 124 39.95 17.25 -8.39
CA LYS A 124 40.27 16.10 -7.52
C LYS A 124 40.63 14.86 -8.35
N SER A 125 39.94 14.62 -9.47
CA SER A 125 40.25 13.52 -10.37
C SER A 125 41.65 13.66 -10.98
N SER A 126 42.01 14.84 -11.48
CA SER A 126 43.35 15.07 -12.04
C SER A 126 44.45 14.96 -10.97
N THR A 127 44.16 15.37 -9.73
CA THR A 127 45.07 15.19 -8.60
C THR A 127 45.26 13.71 -8.27
N ILE A 128 44.17 12.92 -8.28
CA ILE A 128 44.24 11.46 -8.11
C ILE A 128 45.06 10.82 -9.24
N ASP A 129 44.86 11.24 -10.48
CA ASP A 129 45.62 10.70 -11.62
C ASP A 129 47.11 11.07 -11.55
N SER A 130 47.43 12.28 -11.10
CA SER A 130 48.81 12.70 -10.83
C SER A 130 49.45 11.87 -9.70
N LEU A 131 48.73 11.67 -8.59
CA LEU A 131 49.19 10.81 -7.50
C LEU A 131 49.39 9.37 -7.98
N LYS A 132 48.47 8.83 -8.78
CA LYS A 132 48.62 7.51 -9.40
C LYS A 132 49.90 7.43 -10.24
N GLN A 133 50.16 8.41 -11.10
CA GLN A 133 51.41 8.45 -11.88
C GLN A 133 52.65 8.53 -10.99
N GLN A 134 52.62 9.35 -9.93
CA GLN A 134 53.71 9.43 -8.95
C GLN A 134 53.95 8.08 -8.26
N PHE A 135 52.89 7.40 -7.84
CA PHE A 135 52.99 6.06 -7.24
C PHE A 135 53.50 5.02 -8.25
N THR A 136 53.01 5.03 -9.49
CA THR A 136 53.50 4.13 -10.55
C THR A 136 54.99 4.33 -10.79
N LYS A 137 55.44 5.58 -10.89
CA LYS A 137 56.86 5.91 -11.05
C LYS A 137 57.68 5.47 -9.84
N ALA A 138 57.21 5.74 -8.62
CA ALA A 138 57.90 5.30 -7.40
C ALA A 138 58.03 3.76 -7.33
N ILE A 139 57.00 3.03 -7.76
CA ILE A 139 57.04 1.56 -7.88
C ILE A 139 58.08 1.13 -8.92
N GLU A 140 58.17 1.81 -10.06
CA GLU A 140 59.11 1.49 -11.13
C GLU A 140 60.56 1.80 -10.74
N ASP A 141 60.78 2.92 -10.05
CA ASP A 141 62.08 3.29 -9.47
C ASP A 141 62.50 2.26 -8.39
N LEU A 142 61.58 1.84 -7.51
CA LEU A 142 61.82 0.76 -6.54
C LEU A 142 62.13 -0.57 -7.22
N LYS A 143 61.42 -0.93 -8.30
CA LYS A 143 61.71 -2.13 -9.10
C LYS A 143 63.11 -2.07 -9.71
N LYS A 144 63.51 -0.90 -10.21
CA LYS A 144 64.84 -0.70 -10.79
C LYS A 144 65.93 -0.80 -9.74
N GLN A 145 65.73 -0.19 -8.57
CA GLN A 145 66.64 -0.33 -7.43
C GLN A 145 66.78 -1.79 -7.00
N LEU A 146 65.66 -2.53 -6.89
CA LEU A 146 65.68 -3.97 -6.59
C LEU A 146 66.42 -4.78 -7.66
N ALA A 147 66.31 -4.40 -8.93
CA ALA A 147 67.01 -5.08 -10.02
C ALA A 147 68.53 -4.80 -9.98
N GLU A 148 68.94 -3.58 -9.64
CA GLU A 148 70.35 -3.22 -9.45
C GLU A 148 70.95 -3.93 -8.21
N ASP A 149 70.22 -3.98 -7.10
CA ASP A 149 70.60 -4.71 -5.90
C ASP A 149 70.68 -6.24 -6.17
N ALA A 150 69.82 -6.78 -7.04
CA ALA A 150 69.85 -8.17 -7.48
C ALA A 150 71.00 -8.50 -8.46
N ILE A 151 71.60 -7.50 -9.12
CA ILE A 151 72.79 -7.68 -9.97
C ILE A 151 74.08 -7.68 -9.13
N SER A 152 74.08 -6.97 -7.99
CA SER A 152 75.19 -6.97 -7.04
C SER A 152 75.34 -8.29 -6.25
N LEU A 153 74.33 -9.16 -6.27
CA LEU A 153 74.29 -10.42 -5.54
C LEU A 153 73.90 -11.57 -6.47
N ARG A 154 74.88 -12.31 -6.98
CA ARG A 154 74.67 -13.70 -7.40
C ARG A 154 75.83 -14.58 -6.92
N PRO A 155 75.61 -15.90 -6.66
CA PRO A 155 74.46 -16.69 -7.13
C PRO A 155 73.76 -17.56 -6.05
N HIS A 156 72.49 -17.93 -6.27
CA HIS A 156 72.05 -19.33 -6.53
C HIS A 156 70.51 -19.47 -6.67
N THR A 157 70.09 -20.12 -7.77
CA THR A 157 68.79 -20.77 -8.09
C THR A 157 67.53 -19.91 -8.33
N PRO A 158 66.69 -20.29 -9.33
CA PRO A 158 65.53 -19.52 -9.76
C PRO A 158 64.32 -19.85 -8.88
N SER A 159 64.08 -19.05 -7.85
CA SER A 159 62.77 -19.04 -7.19
C SER A 159 61.94 -17.92 -7.80
N THR A 160 60.84 -18.37 -8.40
CA THR A 160 59.63 -17.62 -8.71
C THR A 160 59.49 -16.42 -7.77
N ILE A 161 59.48 -15.20 -8.33
CA ILE A 161 58.97 -14.02 -7.61
C ILE A 161 57.47 -14.26 -7.45
N THR A 162 57.13 -15.09 -6.47
CA THR A 162 55.77 -15.24 -5.97
C THR A 162 55.37 -13.90 -5.35
N GLY A 163 54.07 -13.60 -5.31
CA GLY A 163 53.50 -12.34 -4.81
C GLY A 163 53.85 -11.93 -3.36
N HIS A 164 54.85 -12.56 -2.73
CA HIS A 164 55.39 -12.22 -1.41
C HIS A 164 55.90 -10.77 -1.30
N THR A 165 56.39 -10.16 -2.37
CA THR A 165 56.91 -8.77 -2.29
C THR A 165 55.80 -7.71 -2.28
N ILE A 166 54.56 -8.05 -2.67
CA ILE A 166 53.38 -7.17 -2.51
C ILE A 166 52.64 -7.49 -1.20
N LEU A 167 52.79 -8.72 -0.68
CA LEU A 167 52.18 -9.18 0.59
C LEU A 167 52.71 -8.45 1.84
N SER A 168 53.90 -7.85 1.81
CA SER A 168 54.46 -7.13 2.98
C SER A 168 53.86 -5.75 3.24
N ALA A 169 53.01 -5.24 2.33
CA ALA A 169 52.31 -3.97 2.47
C ALA A 169 50.84 -4.11 2.92
N LEU A 170 50.33 -5.34 3.02
CA LEU A 170 49.00 -5.64 3.53
C LEU A 170 49.11 -6.08 4.99
N ASP A 171 48.06 -5.79 5.75
CA ASP A 171 47.95 -6.19 7.15
C ASP A 171 48.33 -7.69 7.30
N SER A 172 49.27 -7.97 8.20
CA SER A 172 49.77 -9.32 8.49
C SER A 172 48.69 -10.33 8.90
N SER A 173 47.48 -9.85 9.21
CA SER A 173 46.32 -10.67 9.53
C SER A 173 45.57 -11.21 8.29
N TRP A 174 45.92 -10.81 7.07
CA TRP A 174 45.25 -11.28 5.86
C TRP A 174 45.73 -12.67 5.44
N THR A 175 44.78 -13.58 5.21
CA THR A 175 45.09 -14.92 4.68
C THR A 175 45.42 -14.86 3.17
N PRO A 176 46.08 -15.89 2.61
CA PRO A 176 46.26 -16.02 1.17
C PRO A 176 44.95 -15.89 0.38
N LEU A 177 43.85 -16.46 0.88
CA LEU A 177 42.54 -16.30 0.25
C LEU A 177 42.05 -14.85 0.27
N MET A 178 42.22 -14.12 1.39
CA MET A 178 41.83 -12.71 1.50
C MET A 178 42.59 -11.82 0.50
N CYS A 179 43.89 -12.05 0.36
CA CYS A 179 44.72 -11.36 -0.63
C CYS A 179 44.25 -11.67 -2.06
N ALA A 180 44.06 -12.95 -2.39
CA ALA A 180 43.55 -13.36 -3.69
C ALA A 180 42.17 -12.76 -3.99
N ALA A 181 41.30 -12.71 -2.99
CA ALA A 181 39.95 -12.21 -3.10
C ALA A 181 39.89 -10.70 -3.32
N PHE A 182 40.77 -9.93 -2.68
CA PHE A 182 40.86 -8.49 -2.87
C PHE A 182 41.44 -8.12 -4.25
N PHE A 183 42.49 -8.81 -4.69
CA PHE A 183 43.14 -8.52 -5.97
C PHE A 183 42.47 -9.18 -7.19
N GLY A 184 41.50 -10.08 -6.97
CA GLY A 184 40.79 -10.76 -8.05
C GLY A 184 41.57 -11.92 -8.68
N ASP A 185 42.52 -12.52 -7.96
CA ASP A 185 43.26 -13.70 -8.44
C ASP A 185 42.41 -14.97 -8.23
N VAL A 186 41.67 -15.35 -9.26
CA VAL A 186 40.75 -16.49 -9.25
C VAL A 186 41.47 -17.82 -9.01
N GLU A 187 42.65 -18.00 -9.58
CA GLU A 187 43.38 -19.27 -9.46
C GLU A 187 44.06 -19.41 -8.09
N ALA A 188 44.55 -18.31 -7.52
CA ALA A 188 44.98 -18.31 -6.12
C ALA A 188 43.79 -18.54 -5.17
N ALA A 189 42.65 -17.90 -5.41
CA ALA A 189 41.46 -18.07 -4.57
C ALA A 189 40.97 -19.54 -4.55
N LYS A 190 40.95 -20.21 -5.71
CA LYS A 190 40.60 -21.64 -5.80
C LYS A 190 41.49 -22.56 -4.95
N ARG A 191 42.78 -22.23 -4.84
CA ARG A 191 43.75 -23.04 -4.06
C ARG A 191 43.57 -22.91 -2.55
N HIS A 192 42.93 -21.84 -2.09
CA HIS A 192 42.83 -21.48 -0.67
C HIS A 192 41.37 -21.42 -0.15
N LEU A 193 40.42 -22.11 -0.80
CA LEU A 193 39.00 -22.13 -0.40
C LEU A 193 38.75 -22.73 1.00
N ASN A 194 39.73 -23.37 1.61
CA ASN A 194 39.66 -23.83 3.00
C ASN A 194 39.67 -22.67 4.03
N GLU A 195 40.05 -21.46 3.62
CA GLU A 195 40.18 -20.27 4.48
C GLU A 195 38.95 -19.33 4.39
N MET A 196 37.82 -19.78 3.84
CA MET A 196 36.67 -18.91 3.53
C MET A 196 36.04 -18.22 4.75
N ASP A 197 36.02 -18.91 5.89
CA ASP A 197 35.41 -18.40 7.13
C ASP A 197 36.40 -17.65 8.03
N GLU A 198 37.68 -17.60 7.64
CA GLU A 198 38.71 -16.88 8.38
C GLU A 198 38.45 -15.37 8.37
N ARG A 199 38.87 -14.70 9.44
CA ARG A 199 38.67 -13.26 9.64
C ARG A 199 39.99 -12.56 9.91
N ASN A 200 40.19 -11.41 9.28
CA ASN A 200 41.34 -10.55 9.58
C ASN A 200 41.12 -9.76 10.88
N SER A 201 42.07 -8.89 11.20
CA SER A 201 42.03 -8.03 12.40
C SER A 201 40.79 -7.12 12.46
N ASP A 202 40.28 -6.69 11.30
CA ASP A 202 39.07 -5.87 11.14
C ASP A 202 37.77 -6.71 11.20
N GLY A 203 37.87 -8.04 11.27
CA GLY A 203 36.74 -8.95 11.24
C GLY A 203 36.20 -9.26 9.84
N ASP A 204 36.89 -8.82 8.78
CA ASP A 204 36.54 -9.06 7.39
C ASP A 204 36.94 -10.46 6.93
N THR A 205 36.09 -11.08 6.11
CA THR A 205 36.37 -12.36 5.43
C THR A 205 36.85 -12.12 4.00
N ALA A 206 37.32 -13.16 3.32
CA ALA A 206 37.63 -13.08 1.88
C ALA A 206 36.43 -12.57 1.05
N TYR A 207 35.21 -12.93 1.44
CA TYR A 207 33.98 -12.45 0.78
C TYR A 207 33.81 -10.94 0.91
N THR A 208 33.94 -10.39 2.14
CA THR A 208 33.74 -8.94 2.35
C THR A 208 34.81 -8.12 1.64
N LEU A 209 36.05 -8.62 1.58
CA LEU A 209 37.14 -8.00 0.82
C LEU A 209 36.90 -8.04 -0.69
N ALA A 210 36.48 -9.18 -1.24
CA ALA A 210 36.09 -9.28 -2.65
C ALA A 210 34.94 -8.33 -3.01
N ALA A 211 33.92 -8.25 -2.15
CA ALA A 211 32.79 -7.34 -2.32
C ALA A 211 33.23 -5.87 -2.32
N ARG A 212 34.09 -5.47 -1.37
CA ARG A 212 34.67 -4.13 -1.30
C ARG A 212 35.51 -3.80 -2.53
N ALA A 213 36.25 -4.76 -3.05
CA ALA A 213 37.12 -4.59 -4.23
C ALA A 213 36.38 -4.71 -5.57
N GLY A 214 35.09 -5.07 -5.57
CA GLY A 214 34.29 -5.21 -6.79
C GLY A 214 34.54 -6.51 -7.57
N GLN A 215 35.08 -7.54 -6.91
CA GLN A 215 35.51 -8.78 -7.55
C GLN A 215 34.36 -9.79 -7.70
N GLY A 216 33.43 -9.52 -8.62
CA GLY A 216 32.21 -10.31 -8.81
C GLY A 216 32.47 -11.80 -9.07
N THR A 217 33.46 -12.14 -9.89
CA THR A 217 33.81 -13.55 -10.19
C THR A 217 34.35 -14.30 -8.98
N ILE A 218 35.09 -13.62 -8.09
CA ILE A 218 35.51 -14.20 -6.82
C ILE A 218 34.30 -14.44 -5.91
N LEU A 219 33.36 -13.50 -5.85
CA LEU A 219 32.14 -13.69 -5.05
C LEU A 219 31.34 -14.91 -5.51
N GLU A 220 31.22 -15.13 -6.82
CA GLU A 220 30.58 -16.33 -7.37
C GLU A 220 31.34 -17.62 -7.02
N LEU A 221 32.67 -17.55 -6.97
CA LEU A 221 33.50 -18.68 -6.57
C LEU A 221 33.33 -19.01 -5.09
N LEU A 222 33.28 -17.99 -4.23
CA LEU A 222 33.17 -18.13 -2.77
C LEU A 222 31.76 -18.55 -2.33
N ASP A 223 30.73 -18.13 -3.06
CA ASP A 223 29.33 -18.40 -2.72
C ASP A 223 28.53 -18.73 -3.99
N PRO A 224 28.71 -19.93 -4.58
CA PRO A 224 28.15 -20.29 -5.86
C PRO A 224 26.63 -20.42 -5.85
N THR A 225 26.02 -20.41 -7.04
CA THR A 225 24.58 -20.68 -7.18
C THR A 225 24.29 -22.11 -6.73
N ASP A 226 23.31 -22.29 -5.84
CA ASP A 226 22.94 -23.61 -5.35
C ASP A 226 21.98 -24.36 -6.30
N GLU A 227 21.67 -25.61 -5.96
CA GLU A 227 20.75 -26.47 -6.71
C GLU A 227 19.31 -25.94 -6.78
N ASN A 228 18.94 -24.99 -5.92
CA ASN A 228 17.64 -24.34 -5.94
C ASN A 228 17.63 -23.09 -6.84
N GLY A 229 18.78 -22.75 -7.43
CA GLY A 229 18.96 -21.56 -8.24
C GLY A 229 19.07 -20.28 -7.41
N VAL A 230 19.37 -20.37 -6.11
CA VAL A 230 19.66 -19.19 -5.30
C VAL A 230 21.08 -18.73 -5.65
N THR A 231 21.17 -17.55 -6.25
CA THR A 231 22.45 -16.98 -6.69
C THR A 231 23.14 -16.21 -5.58
N THR A 232 24.43 -15.90 -5.78
CA THR A 232 25.20 -15.02 -4.89
C THR A 232 24.55 -13.65 -4.75
N LEU A 233 24.01 -13.09 -5.84
CA LEU A 233 23.28 -11.82 -5.88
C LEU A 233 22.00 -11.91 -5.04
N MET A 234 21.28 -13.03 -5.05
CA MET A 234 20.11 -13.23 -4.22
C MET A 234 20.45 -13.24 -2.72
N ARG A 235 21.51 -13.97 -2.33
CA ARG A 235 21.97 -14.00 -0.93
C ARG A 235 22.53 -12.65 -0.47
N ALA A 236 23.26 -11.95 -1.34
CA ALA A 236 23.73 -10.61 -1.02
C ALA A 236 22.56 -9.60 -0.93
N ALA A 237 21.49 -9.78 -1.71
CA ALA A 237 20.28 -8.98 -1.60
C ALA A 237 19.52 -9.25 -0.30
N GLU A 238 19.45 -10.50 0.15
CA GLU A 238 18.92 -10.90 1.47
C GLU A 238 19.70 -10.24 2.63
N ARG A 239 21.04 -10.23 2.53
CA ARG A 239 21.93 -9.61 3.54
C ARG A 239 21.95 -8.08 3.50
N GLY A 240 21.45 -7.47 2.42
CA GLY A 240 21.53 -6.03 2.20
C GLY A 240 22.95 -5.54 1.84
N ASP A 241 23.80 -6.41 1.29
CA ASP A 241 25.19 -6.11 0.96
C ASP A 241 25.30 -5.28 -0.33
N VAL A 242 25.33 -3.96 -0.16
CA VAL A 242 25.41 -2.99 -1.25
C VAL A 242 26.70 -3.10 -2.07
N ASN A 243 27.82 -3.53 -1.47
CA ASN A 243 29.10 -3.62 -2.19
C ASN A 243 29.09 -4.84 -3.10
N ALA A 244 28.69 -6.00 -2.57
CA ALA A 244 28.51 -7.22 -3.36
C ALA A 244 27.49 -7.01 -4.49
N MET A 245 26.39 -6.27 -4.25
CA MET A 245 25.42 -5.93 -5.30
C MET A 245 26.07 -5.29 -6.52
N ARG A 246 26.92 -4.28 -6.33
CA ARG A 246 27.53 -3.56 -7.46
C ARG A 246 28.42 -4.46 -8.32
N ALA A 247 29.12 -5.41 -7.68
CA ALA A 247 29.98 -6.36 -8.36
C ALA A 247 29.19 -7.47 -9.08
N LEU A 248 28.08 -7.91 -8.49
CA LEU A 248 27.32 -9.08 -8.93
C LEU A 248 26.20 -8.77 -9.93
N ILE A 249 25.64 -7.55 -9.93
CA ILE A 249 24.55 -7.16 -10.85
C ILE A 249 24.88 -7.48 -12.31
N PRO A 250 26.06 -7.11 -12.87
CA PRO A 250 26.37 -7.39 -14.27
C PRO A 250 26.40 -8.87 -14.62
N LEU A 251 26.68 -9.74 -13.64
CA LEU A 251 26.85 -11.18 -13.82
C LEU A 251 25.52 -11.93 -13.67
N GLN A 252 24.69 -11.51 -12.71
CA GLN A 252 23.57 -12.32 -12.23
C GLN A 252 22.20 -11.63 -12.30
N LYS A 253 22.10 -10.41 -12.83
CA LYS A 253 20.81 -9.73 -12.97
C LYS A 253 19.80 -10.57 -13.76
N GLY A 254 18.56 -10.55 -13.31
CA GLY A 254 17.45 -11.23 -13.98
C GLY A 254 17.45 -12.75 -13.86
N LYS A 255 18.39 -13.32 -13.10
CA LYS A 255 18.32 -14.74 -12.71
C LYS A 255 17.15 -14.94 -11.75
N LYS A 256 16.52 -16.10 -11.86
CA LYS A 256 15.36 -16.50 -11.05
C LYS A 256 15.64 -17.82 -10.36
N MET A 257 15.11 -17.96 -9.15
CA MET A 257 15.10 -19.22 -8.43
C MET A 257 14.41 -20.32 -9.25
N ALA A 258 14.99 -21.53 -9.23
CA ALA A 258 14.49 -22.70 -9.95
C ALA A 258 13.61 -23.61 -9.09
N ARG A 259 13.75 -23.55 -7.76
CA ARG A 259 13.00 -24.35 -6.79
C ARG A 259 12.54 -23.52 -5.60
N ASP A 260 11.53 -24.02 -4.90
CA ASP A 260 11.11 -23.44 -3.63
C ASP A 260 12.22 -23.59 -2.59
N THR A 261 12.37 -22.60 -1.72
CA THR A 261 13.26 -22.68 -0.56
C THR A 261 12.61 -22.07 0.67
N TYR A 262 13.30 -22.17 1.82
CA TYR A 262 12.93 -21.48 3.05
C TYR A 262 14.04 -20.53 3.43
N ILE A 263 13.75 -19.23 3.49
CA ILE A 263 14.66 -18.19 3.98
C ILE A 263 14.08 -17.67 5.29
N ASN A 264 14.82 -17.81 6.40
CA ASN A 264 14.37 -17.39 7.74
C ASN A 264 12.98 -17.92 8.15
N GLY A 265 12.67 -19.17 7.77
CA GLY A 265 11.37 -19.80 8.02
C GLY A 265 10.24 -19.36 7.10
N LEU A 266 10.47 -18.39 6.21
CA LEU A 266 9.53 -17.98 5.18
C LEU A 266 9.73 -18.82 3.91
N ARG A 267 8.65 -19.44 3.42
CA ARG A 267 8.68 -20.15 2.13
C ARG A 267 8.81 -19.13 1.00
N ILE A 268 9.91 -19.19 0.27
CA ILE A 268 10.17 -18.39 -0.92
C ILE A 268 9.85 -19.26 -2.15
N SER A 269 8.94 -18.78 -2.98
CA SER A 269 8.45 -19.51 -4.16
C SER A 269 9.45 -19.47 -5.33
N ILE A 270 9.33 -20.44 -6.23
CA ILE A 270 10.03 -20.44 -7.53
C ILE A 270 9.85 -19.09 -8.25
N GLY A 271 10.86 -18.66 -9.00
CA GLY A 271 10.79 -17.50 -9.86
C GLY A 271 11.20 -16.18 -9.18
N VAL A 272 11.54 -16.21 -7.89
CA VAL A 272 11.97 -15.04 -7.13
C VAL A 272 13.33 -14.53 -7.62
N THR A 273 13.46 -13.20 -7.74
CA THR A 273 14.69 -12.49 -8.14
C THR A 273 15.40 -11.84 -6.94
N ALA A 274 16.59 -11.28 -7.15
CA ALA A 274 17.31 -10.55 -6.11
C ALA A 274 16.54 -9.30 -5.65
N LEU A 275 15.88 -8.58 -6.57
CA LEU A 275 15.05 -7.41 -6.26
C LEU A 275 13.89 -7.79 -5.33
N MET A 276 13.22 -8.92 -5.59
CA MET A 276 12.15 -9.43 -4.73
C MET A 276 12.68 -9.81 -3.34
N MET A 277 13.85 -10.44 -3.23
CA MET A 277 14.46 -10.73 -1.94
C MET A 277 14.78 -9.46 -1.14
N ALA A 278 15.34 -8.45 -1.80
CA ALA A 278 15.62 -7.16 -1.18
C ALA A 278 14.32 -6.45 -0.74
N ALA A 279 13.25 -6.58 -1.51
CA ALA A 279 11.93 -6.04 -1.19
C ALA A 279 11.30 -6.73 0.03
N VAL A 280 11.40 -8.06 0.13
CA VAL A 280 10.95 -8.85 1.30
C VAL A 280 11.65 -8.43 2.58
N HIS A 281 12.95 -8.11 2.52
CA HIS A 281 13.75 -7.74 3.70
C HIS A 281 13.82 -6.22 3.95
N GLY A 282 13.18 -5.40 3.11
CA GLY A 282 13.15 -3.95 3.30
C GLY A 282 14.46 -3.22 2.99
N HIS A 283 15.39 -3.85 2.26
CA HIS A 283 16.72 -3.32 1.97
C HIS A 283 16.68 -2.23 0.89
N THR A 284 16.25 -1.03 1.28
CA THR A 284 15.98 0.10 0.39
C THR A 284 17.15 0.47 -0.54
N LYS A 285 18.40 0.40 -0.05
CA LYS A 285 19.59 0.70 -0.86
C LYS A 285 19.80 -0.33 -1.98
N VAL A 286 19.56 -1.61 -1.68
CA VAL A 286 19.67 -2.70 -2.67
C VAL A 286 18.52 -2.61 -3.67
N VAL A 287 17.29 -2.34 -3.22
CA VAL A 287 16.14 -2.10 -4.10
C VAL A 287 16.45 -0.98 -5.10
N LYS A 288 17.05 0.14 -4.64
CA LYS A 288 17.44 1.24 -5.52
C LYS A 288 18.46 0.84 -6.60
N LEU A 289 19.35 -0.11 -6.32
CA LEU A 289 20.32 -0.60 -7.29
C LEU A 289 19.71 -1.55 -8.32
N LEU A 290 18.75 -2.38 -7.89
CA LEU A 290 18.17 -3.44 -8.71
C LEU A 290 16.93 -3.02 -9.49
N VAL A 291 16.23 -1.95 -9.10
CA VAL A 291 14.94 -1.55 -9.69
C VAL A 291 15.02 -1.25 -11.19
N GLU A 292 16.13 -0.70 -11.69
CA GLU A 292 16.30 -0.43 -13.13
C GLU A 292 16.62 -1.69 -13.93
N GLU A 293 17.14 -2.73 -13.27
CA GLU A 293 17.61 -3.97 -13.92
C GLU A 293 16.56 -5.08 -13.87
N GLU A 294 15.81 -5.18 -12.77
CA GLU A 294 14.85 -6.26 -12.49
C GLU A 294 13.41 -5.76 -12.28
N GLY A 295 13.18 -4.44 -12.38
CA GLY A 295 11.85 -3.86 -12.22
C GLY A 295 10.85 -4.45 -13.21
N GLY A 296 9.70 -4.88 -12.71
CA GLY A 296 8.65 -5.49 -13.52
C GLY A 296 8.82 -6.99 -13.78
N MET A 297 9.86 -7.62 -13.23
CA MET A 297 9.94 -9.07 -13.18
C MET A 297 8.91 -9.65 -12.20
N LYS A 298 8.46 -10.88 -12.49
CA LYS A 298 7.45 -11.60 -11.69
C LYS A 298 7.95 -12.97 -11.23
N ASP A 299 7.56 -13.38 -10.03
CA ASP A 299 7.69 -14.76 -9.57
C ASP A 299 6.73 -15.69 -10.33
N ASN A 300 6.78 -17.01 -10.05
CA ASN A 300 5.93 -17.97 -10.76
C ASN A 300 4.43 -17.83 -10.47
N ILE A 301 4.06 -17.11 -9.41
CA ILE A 301 2.67 -16.80 -9.07
C ILE A 301 2.26 -15.42 -9.62
N GLY A 302 3.16 -14.74 -10.33
CA GLY A 302 2.93 -13.45 -10.96
C GLY A 302 3.23 -12.25 -10.05
N ARG A 303 3.74 -12.44 -8.84
CA ARG A 303 3.99 -11.34 -7.90
C ARG A 303 5.26 -10.58 -8.26
N THR A 304 5.20 -9.27 -8.13
CA THR A 304 6.33 -8.35 -8.34
C THR A 304 7.02 -8.01 -7.02
N ALA A 305 8.17 -7.34 -7.08
CA ALA A 305 8.88 -6.89 -5.88
C ALA A 305 8.04 -5.90 -5.04
N LEU A 306 7.25 -5.04 -5.68
CA LEU A 306 6.31 -4.12 -5.05
C LEU A 306 5.28 -4.88 -4.20
N MET A 307 4.68 -5.94 -4.73
CA MET A 307 3.71 -6.76 -3.98
C MET A 307 4.34 -7.45 -2.76
N TRP A 308 5.60 -7.87 -2.87
CA TRP A 308 6.35 -8.42 -1.74
C TRP A 308 6.67 -7.36 -0.67
N ALA A 309 7.11 -6.16 -1.09
CA ALA A 309 7.35 -5.05 -0.18
C ALA A 309 6.06 -4.63 0.56
N GLU A 310 4.93 -4.60 -0.14
CA GLU A 310 3.61 -4.33 0.43
C GLU A 310 3.20 -5.37 1.48
N SER A 311 3.33 -6.66 1.15
CA SER A 311 3.00 -7.75 2.08
C SER A 311 3.84 -7.72 3.36
N CYS A 312 5.02 -7.09 3.33
CA CYS A 312 5.91 -6.95 4.48
C CYS A 312 5.86 -5.55 5.13
N GLY A 313 5.05 -4.63 4.60
CA GLY A 313 4.92 -3.27 5.14
C GLY A 313 6.14 -2.36 4.91
N HIS A 314 6.98 -2.64 3.91
CA HIS A 314 8.21 -1.91 3.65
C HIS A 314 8.00 -0.67 2.76
N SER A 315 7.33 0.34 3.31
CA SER A 315 6.91 1.57 2.61
C SER A 315 8.03 2.35 1.89
N LYS A 316 9.28 2.27 2.37
CA LYS A 316 10.43 2.87 1.65
C LYS A 316 10.76 2.16 0.35
N CYS A 317 10.66 0.83 0.33
CA CYS A 317 10.83 0.04 -0.89
C CYS A 317 9.66 0.28 -1.86
N VAL A 318 8.43 0.37 -1.33
CA VAL A 318 7.23 0.73 -2.11
C VAL A 318 7.45 2.02 -2.91
N LYS A 319 7.93 3.08 -2.26
CA LYS A 319 8.23 4.37 -2.94
C LYS A 319 9.20 4.25 -4.10
N LEU A 320 10.17 3.33 -4.02
CA LEU A 320 11.14 3.12 -5.10
C LEU A 320 10.58 2.26 -6.24
N LEU A 321 9.66 1.35 -5.93
CA LEU A 321 9.15 0.36 -6.88
C LEU A 321 7.91 0.85 -7.65
N ILE A 322 7.14 1.79 -7.07
CA ILE A 322 5.87 2.28 -7.64
C ILE A 322 5.98 2.70 -9.11
N GLU A 323 7.00 3.47 -9.48
CA GLU A 323 7.08 4.00 -10.85
C GLU A 323 7.33 2.93 -11.92
N LYS A 324 7.86 1.77 -11.54
CA LYS A 324 8.12 0.65 -12.46
C LYS A 324 7.03 -0.41 -12.43
N GLU A 325 6.41 -0.64 -11.27
CA GLU A 325 5.58 -1.84 -11.05
C GLU A 325 4.11 -1.55 -10.74
N ALA A 326 3.72 -0.30 -10.49
CA ALA A 326 2.33 0.01 -10.23
C ALA A 326 1.43 -0.35 -11.42
N GLY A 327 0.27 -0.94 -11.13
CA GLY A 327 -0.69 -1.44 -12.12
C GLY A 327 -0.40 -2.86 -12.61
N MET A 328 0.69 -3.49 -12.17
CA MET A 328 0.94 -4.90 -12.45
C MET A 328 0.03 -5.79 -11.59
N ARG A 329 -0.26 -6.98 -12.12
CA ARG A 329 -1.12 -7.99 -11.48
C ARG A 329 -0.42 -9.34 -11.35
N ASP A 330 -0.68 -10.03 -10.26
CA ASP A 330 -0.33 -11.44 -10.10
C ASP A 330 -1.27 -12.35 -10.90
N ASN A 331 -1.06 -13.67 -10.85
CA ASN A 331 -1.85 -14.64 -11.61
C ASN A 331 -3.31 -14.73 -11.13
N TYR A 332 -3.63 -14.19 -9.97
CA TYR A 332 -4.98 -14.09 -9.41
C TYR A 332 -5.58 -12.69 -9.61
N GLY A 333 -4.87 -11.79 -10.29
CA GLY A 333 -5.32 -10.42 -10.55
C GLY A 333 -5.12 -9.46 -9.37
N TYR A 334 -4.42 -9.86 -8.29
CA TYR A 334 -4.09 -8.94 -7.21
C TYR A 334 -3.09 -7.90 -7.67
N THR A 335 -3.35 -6.64 -7.29
CA THR A 335 -2.42 -5.51 -7.43
C THR A 335 -1.71 -5.22 -6.11
N ALA A 336 -0.72 -4.34 -6.11
CA ALA A 336 -0.05 -3.91 -4.89
C ALA A 336 -1.01 -3.23 -3.90
N LEU A 337 -1.94 -2.41 -4.38
CA LEU A 337 -2.98 -1.73 -3.59
C LEU A 337 -3.91 -2.75 -2.92
N MET A 338 -4.25 -3.84 -3.60
CA MET A 338 -5.06 -4.92 -3.03
C MET A 338 -4.32 -5.68 -1.92
N VAL A 339 -3.02 -5.94 -2.11
CA VAL A 339 -2.17 -6.54 -1.07
C VAL A 339 -2.06 -5.61 0.14
N ALA A 340 -1.83 -4.30 -0.09
CA ALA A 340 -1.80 -3.28 0.96
C ALA A 340 -3.12 -3.21 1.74
N ALA A 341 -4.25 -3.25 1.04
CA ALA A 341 -5.58 -3.25 1.63
C ALA A 341 -5.85 -4.50 2.47
N GLN A 342 -5.40 -5.67 2.02
CA GLN A 342 -5.52 -6.92 2.77
C GLN A 342 -4.64 -6.93 4.03
N GLY A 343 -3.46 -6.30 3.99
CA GLY A 343 -2.53 -6.20 5.12
C GLY A 343 -2.79 -5.01 6.05
N GLY A 344 -3.72 -4.11 5.71
CA GLY A 344 -4.03 -2.94 6.52
C GLY A 344 -3.01 -1.79 6.46
N CYS A 345 -2.18 -1.70 5.41
CA CYS A 345 -1.18 -0.63 5.28
C CYS A 345 -1.79 0.67 4.71
N ALA A 346 -2.35 1.53 5.57
CA ALA A 346 -2.92 2.82 5.17
C ALA A 346 -1.91 3.76 4.48
N GLU A 347 -0.66 3.78 4.95
CA GLU A 347 0.41 4.59 4.33
C GLU A 347 0.74 4.13 2.91
N CYS A 348 0.73 2.82 2.67
CA CYS A 348 0.99 2.25 1.36
C CYS A 348 -0.17 2.52 0.39
N ILE A 349 -1.41 2.44 0.88
CA ILE A 349 -2.61 2.82 0.13
C ILE A 349 -2.49 4.26 -0.38
N LYS A 350 -2.09 5.22 0.47
CA LYS A 350 -1.93 6.63 0.05
C LYS A 350 -0.97 6.80 -1.13
N LEU A 351 0.06 5.96 -1.22
CA LEU A 351 1.04 6.00 -2.32
C LEU A 351 0.49 5.38 -3.62
N LEU A 352 -0.34 4.34 -3.51
CA LEU A 352 -0.83 3.55 -4.64
C LEU A 352 -2.20 3.98 -5.16
N LEU A 353 -2.96 4.74 -4.36
CA LEU A 353 -4.35 5.10 -4.63
C LEU A 353 -4.54 5.65 -6.04
N ASN A 354 -3.71 6.60 -6.45
CA ASN A 354 -3.85 7.26 -7.76
C ASN A 354 -3.35 6.41 -8.95
N LYS A 355 -2.71 5.26 -8.71
CA LYS A 355 -2.14 4.41 -9.75
C LYS A 355 -2.98 3.16 -10.01
N GLU A 356 -3.65 2.62 -8.99
CA GLU A 356 -4.31 1.29 -9.08
C GLU A 356 -5.80 1.30 -8.70
N THR A 357 -6.39 2.47 -8.41
CA THR A 357 -7.82 2.59 -8.09
C THR A 357 -8.69 1.92 -9.16
N GLY A 358 -9.67 1.14 -8.72
CA GLY A 358 -10.70 0.57 -9.58
C GLY A 358 -10.30 -0.71 -10.30
N MET A 359 -9.09 -1.22 -10.05
CA MET A 359 -8.69 -2.53 -10.51
C MET A 359 -9.42 -3.62 -9.71
N GLN A 360 -9.62 -4.77 -10.34
CA GLN A 360 -10.30 -5.92 -9.76
C GLN A 360 -9.48 -7.19 -9.97
N ASN A 361 -9.46 -8.07 -8.97
CA ASN A 361 -8.89 -9.40 -9.09
C ASN A 361 -9.85 -10.35 -9.83
N ILE A 362 -9.46 -11.62 -10.03
CA ILE A 362 -10.29 -12.58 -10.80
C ILE A 362 -11.67 -12.88 -10.18
N TRP A 363 -11.87 -12.53 -8.90
CA TRP A 363 -13.16 -12.65 -8.21
C TRP A 363 -13.96 -11.34 -8.20
N GLY A 364 -13.51 -10.30 -8.92
CA GLY A 364 -14.16 -9.00 -8.96
C GLY A 364 -13.91 -8.15 -7.71
N SER A 365 -13.01 -8.55 -6.81
CA SER A 365 -12.74 -7.79 -5.59
C SER A 365 -11.84 -6.60 -5.87
N THR A 366 -12.24 -5.43 -5.37
CA THR A 366 -11.44 -4.20 -5.32
C THR A 366 -10.63 -4.13 -4.03
N ALA A 367 -9.71 -3.17 -3.93
CA ALA A 367 -8.95 -2.94 -2.70
C ALA A 367 -9.88 -2.60 -1.52
N LEU A 368 -10.92 -1.78 -1.74
CA LEU A 368 -11.93 -1.42 -0.74
C LEU A 368 -12.61 -2.66 -0.16
N MET A 369 -13.00 -3.60 -1.02
CA MET A 369 -13.66 -4.84 -0.59
C MET A 369 -12.74 -5.70 0.29
N LEU A 370 -11.44 -5.76 -0.06
CA LEU A 370 -10.44 -6.51 0.71
C LEU A 370 -10.16 -5.85 2.06
N ALA A 371 -10.01 -4.53 2.12
CA ALA A 371 -9.83 -3.78 3.36
C ALA A 371 -11.02 -3.97 4.31
N ALA A 372 -12.24 -3.89 3.78
CA ALA A 372 -13.45 -4.08 4.57
C ALA A 372 -13.56 -5.51 5.13
N HIS A 373 -13.28 -6.51 4.30
CA HIS A 373 -13.34 -7.93 4.71
C HIS A 373 -12.29 -8.30 5.77
N ASN A 374 -11.11 -7.69 5.70
CA ASN A 374 -10.04 -7.90 6.69
C ASN A 374 -10.12 -6.93 7.89
N MET A 375 -11.22 -6.17 8.02
CA MET A 375 -11.48 -5.27 9.14
C MET A 375 -10.42 -4.18 9.33
N HIS A 376 -10.03 -3.52 8.25
CA HIS A 376 -9.08 -2.40 8.25
C HIS A 376 -9.81 -1.06 8.01
N PRO A 377 -10.45 -0.45 9.03
CA PRO A 377 -11.35 0.70 8.84
C PRO A 377 -10.64 1.95 8.30
N GLU A 378 -9.37 2.18 8.65
CA GLU A 378 -8.59 3.30 8.10
C GLU A 378 -8.35 3.12 6.60
N CYS A 379 -8.02 1.91 6.16
CA CYS A 379 -7.90 1.58 4.74
C CYS A 379 -9.23 1.75 4.00
N VAL A 380 -10.34 1.32 4.61
CA VAL A 380 -11.68 1.53 4.05
C VAL A 380 -11.96 3.02 3.87
N GLU A 381 -11.67 3.85 4.87
CA GLU A 381 -11.89 5.30 4.81
C GLU A 381 -11.12 5.96 3.65
N LEU A 382 -9.84 5.60 3.47
CA LEU A 382 -9.00 6.10 2.37
C LEU A 382 -9.49 5.64 0.99
N LEU A 383 -9.91 4.38 0.87
CA LEU A 383 -10.34 3.79 -0.40
C LEU A 383 -11.75 4.22 -0.81
N MET A 384 -12.60 4.55 0.17
CA MET A 384 -13.99 4.97 -0.06
C MET A 384 -14.12 6.23 -0.90
N GLU A 385 -13.20 7.19 -0.77
CA GLU A 385 -13.21 8.40 -1.58
C GLU A 385 -13.05 8.11 -3.09
N LYS A 386 -12.48 6.95 -3.44
CA LYS A 386 -12.09 6.62 -4.81
C LYS A 386 -12.81 5.39 -5.39
N GLU A 387 -13.22 4.43 -4.57
CA GLU A 387 -13.76 3.14 -5.04
C GLU A 387 -15.26 2.91 -4.74
N VAL A 388 -15.96 3.86 -4.10
CA VAL A 388 -17.39 3.71 -3.72
C VAL A 388 -18.34 3.53 -4.91
N GLY A 389 -17.93 3.78 -6.15
CA GLY A 389 -18.74 3.47 -7.34
C GLY A 389 -18.32 2.19 -8.06
N ILE A 390 -17.08 1.76 -7.88
CA ILE A 390 -16.44 0.71 -8.70
C ILE A 390 -16.65 -0.68 -8.09
N SER A 391 -16.69 -0.74 -6.76
CA SER A 391 -16.87 -1.95 -5.96
C SER A 391 -18.34 -2.41 -5.84
N GLY A 392 -19.28 -1.64 -6.39
CA GLY A 392 -20.71 -1.81 -6.12
C GLY A 392 -21.13 -1.42 -4.70
N TRP A 393 -20.21 -0.89 -3.88
CA TRP A 393 -20.57 -0.31 -2.60
C TRP A 393 -21.50 0.88 -2.80
N THR A 394 -22.40 1.11 -1.85
CA THR A 394 -23.24 2.31 -1.85
C THR A 394 -22.87 3.19 -0.67
N LYS A 395 -23.24 4.47 -0.73
CA LYS A 395 -23.13 5.36 0.44
C LYS A 395 -23.86 4.77 1.65
N LEU A 396 -24.99 4.08 1.43
CA LEU A 396 -25.72 3.38 2.49
C LEU A 396 -24.92 2.21 3.07
N MET A 397 -24.29 1.37 2.24
CA MET A 397 -23.45 0.26 2.71
C MET A 397 -22.25 0.76 3.53
N TYR A 398 -21.62 1.85 3.10
CA TYR A 398 -20.52 2.44 3.85
C TYR A 398 -20.97 3.04 5.18
N ALA A 399 -22.06 3.81 5.19
CA ALA A 399 -22.64 4.35 6.42
C ALA A 399 -23.00 3.20 7.39
N ALA A 400 -23.52 2.10 6.84
CA ALA A 400 -23.85 0.92 7.61
C ALA A 400 -22.61 0.20 8.16
N TYR A 401 -21.53 0.12 7.38
CA TYR A 401 -20.24 -0.42 7.82
C TYR A 401 -19.60 0.43 8.94
N ARG A 402 -19.73 1.76 8.88
CA ARG A 402 -19.20 2.69 9.91
C ARG A 402 -20.08 2.80 11.16
N GLY A 403 -21.32 2.30 11.09
CA GLY A 403 -22.31 2.50 12.16
C GLY A 403 -22.84 3.93 12.24
N ASP A 404 -22.69 4.73 11.18
CA ASP A 404 -23.15 6.12 11.13
C ASP A 404 -24.67 6.16 10.91
N VAL A 405 -25.40 6.25 12.02
CA VAL A 405 -26.87 6.24 12.05
C VAL A 405 -27.49 7.36 11.22
N ASP A 406 -26.89 8.55 11.23
CA ASP A 406 -27.46 9.71 10.54
C ASP A 406 -27.17 9.65 9.04
N ALA A 407 -25.96 9.24 8.64
CA ALA A 407 -25.67 8.95 7.25
C ALA A 407 -26.53 7.79 6.71
N VAL A 408 -26.82 6.76 7.51
CA VAL A 408 -27.75 5.69 7.14
C VAL A 408 -29.14 6.27 6.85
N ARG A 409 -29.68 7.10 7.75
CA ARG A 409 -30.99 7.75 7.57
C ARG A 409 -31.06 8.55 6.28
N ASN A 410 -30.02 9.31 5.97
CA ASN A 410 -29.95 10.15 4.77
C ASN A 410 -29.85 9.34 3.47
N ASN A 411 -29.38 8.08 3.54
CA ASN A 411 -29.16 7.23 2.37
C ASN A 411 -30.14 6.03 2.27
N LEU A 412 -31.22 6.00 3.06
CA LEU A 412 -32.20 4.89 3.05
C LEU A 412 -32.92 4.67 1.72
N HIS A 413 -32.85 5.63 0.79
CA HIS A 413 -33.37 5.47 -0.57
C HIS A 413 -32.58 4.42 -1.39
N MET A 414 -31.34 4.10 -0.99
CA MET A 414 -30.49 3.10 -1.65
C MET A 414 -30.68 1.67 -1.11
N LYS A 415 -31.61 1.45 -0.18
CA LYS A 415 -31.84 0.13 0.43
C LYS A 415 -32.18 -0.93 -0.61
N GLY A 416 -31.74 -2.16 -0.37
CA GLY A 416 -31.91 -3.29 -1.28
C GLY A 416 -30.86 -3.37 -2.39
N ALA A 417 -29.99 -2.36 -2.54
CA ALA A 417 -28.81 -2.47 -3.38
C ALA A 417 -27.87 -3.57 -2.86
N ARG A 418 -27.12 -4.19 -3.79
CA ARG A 418 -26.16 -5.25 -3.49
C ARG A 418 -24.82 -4.94 -4.15
N ASP A 419 -23.72 -5.15 -3.43
CA ASP A 419 -22.38 -5.05 -4.00
C ASP A 419 -22.05 -6.24 -4.91
N ILE A 420 -20.85 -6.29 -5.48
CA ILE A 420 -20.41 -7.36 -6.40
C ILE A 420 -20.50 -8.76 -5.73
N GLY A 421 -20.25 -8.84 -4.42
CA GLY A 421 -20.39 -10.07 -3.63
C GLY A 421 -21.83 -10.37 -3.20
N GLY A 422 -22.78 -9.52 -3.58
CA GLY A 422 -24.17 -9.62 -3.21
C GLY A 422 -24.50 -9.05 -1.83
N TRP A 423 -23.57 -8.36 -1.16
CA TRP A 423 -23.78 -7.86 0.20
C TRP A 423 -24.70 -6.65 0.23
N THR A 424 -25.55 -6.58 1.24
CA THR A 424 -26.42 -5.44 1.52
C THR A 424 -25.87 -4.56 2.63
N ALA A 425 -26.45 -3.38 2.83
CA ALA A 425 -26.09 -2.51 3.94
C ALA A 425 -26.36 -3.16 5.31
N LEU A 426 -27.46 -3.91 5.44
CA LEU A 426 -27.80 -4.66 6.65
C LEU A 426 -26.73 -5.71 6.99
N MET A 427 -26.20 -6.42 6.00
CA MET A 427 -25.12 -7.39 6.21
C MET A 427 -23.84 -6.71 6.71
N ARG A 428 -23.49 -5.54 6.16
CA ARG A 428 -22.33 -4.75 6.62
C ARG A 428 -22.50 -4.28 8.07
N ALA A 429 -23.67 -3.75 8.42
CA ALA A 429 -23.96 -3.35 9.80
C ALA A 429 -23.93 -4.54 10.78
N ALA A 430 -24.47 -5.69 10.36
CA ALA A 430 -24.48 -6.89 11.18
C ALA A 430 -23.08 -7.48 11.36
N GLU A 431 -22.24 -7.46 10.33
CA GLU A 431 -20.84 -7.87 10.36
C GLU A 431 -20.02 -7.06 11.37
N GLN A 432 -20.30 -5.76 11.50
CA GLN A 432 -19.61 -4.84 12.42
C GLN A 432 -20.31 -4.66 13.78
N GLY A 433 -21.47 -5.29 13.99
CA GLY A 433 -22.19 -5.23 15.26
C GLY A 433 -22.93 -3.92 15.54
N HIS A 434 -23.28 -3.15 14.51
CA HIS A 434 -23.96 -1.87 14.66
C HIS A 434 -25.48 -2.01 14.84
N GLU A 435 -25.90 -2.36 16.05
CA GLU A 435 -27.30 -2.68 16.42
C GLU A 435 -28.31 -1.62 15.98
N ARG A 436 -28.01 -0.33 16.23
CA ARG A 436 -28.89 0.79 15.86
C ARG A 436 -29.08 0.92 14.34
N VAL A 437 -28.08 0.56 13.56
CA VAL A 437 -28.20 0.56 12.09
C VAL A 437 -29.01 -0.66 11.63
N VAL A 438 -28.79 -1.82 12.25
CA VAL A 438 -29.58 -3.04 11.98
C VAL A 438 -31.08 -2.80 12.22
N GLU A 439 -31.44 -2.01 13.24
CA GLU A 439 -32.83 -1.58 13.49
C GLU A 439 -33.41 -0.68 12.39
N LEU A 440 -32.58 0.11 11.69
CA LEU A 440 -33.05 0.99 10.62
C LEU A 440 -33.20 0.28 9.27
N LEU A 441 -32.48 -0.82 9.06
CA LEU A 441 -32.40 -1.53 7.78
C LEU A 441 -33.31 -2.77 7.72
N THR A 442 -34.46 -2.75 8.41
CA THR A 442 -35.36 -3.92 8.52
C THR A 442 -35.88 -4.46 7.19
N LYS A 443 -35.99 -3.61 6.16
CA LYS A 443 -36.48 -4.02 4.83
C LYS A 443 -35.50 -4.92 4.07
N GLU A 444 -34.25 -5.01 4.50
CA GLU A 444 -33.25 -5.90 3.89
C GLU A 444 -33.18 -7.27 4.59
N ARG A 445 -33.98 -7.50 5.64
CA ARG A 445 -34.02 -8.79 6.35
C ARG A 445 -34.43 -9.91 5.41
N GLY A 446 -33.73 -11.04 5.50
CA GLY A 446 -33.95 -12.21 4.65
C GLY A 446 -33.28 -12.12 3.28
N MET A 447 -32.67 -10.99 2.93
CA MET A 447 -31.77 -10.94 1.77
C MET A 447 -30.51 -11.76 2.04
N THR A 448 -29.93 -12.34 0.99
CA THR A 448 -28.69 -13.12 1.09
C THR A 448 -27.63 -12.64 0.12
N ASN A 449 -26.36 -12.78 0.48
CA ASN A 449 -25.24 -12.56 -0.46
C ASN A 449 -25.14 -13.70 -1.50
N ASN A 450 -24.12 -13.67 -2.36
CA ASN A 450 -23.95 -14.67 -3.42
C ASN A 450 -23.63 -16.09 -2.90
N SER A 451 -23.25 -16.22 -1.63
CA SER A 451 -23.07 -17.51 -0.93
C SER A 451 -24.28 -17.91 -0.09
N HIS A 452 -25.43 -17.27 -0.31
CA HIS A 452 -26.66 -17.45 0.47
C HIS A 452 -26.50 -17.15 1.97
N GLN A 453 -25.54 -16.31 2.37
CA GLN A 453 -25.38 -15.90 3.77
C GLN A 453 -26.26 -14.68 4.09
N THR A 454 -26.86 -14.69 5.28
CA THR A 454 -27.73 -13.63 5.80
C THR A 454 -26.98 -12.69 6.73
N ALA A 455 -27.59 -11.55 7.08
CA ALA A 455 -27.03 -10.63 8.08
C ALA A 455 -26.89 -11.31 9.47
N LEU A 456 -27.85 -12.16 9.84
CA LEU A 456 -27.85 -12.93 11.09
C LEU A 456 -26.62 -13.85 11.17
N MET A 457 -26.25 -14.52 10.07
CA MET A 457 -25.04 -15.37 10.03
C MET A 457 -23.77 -14.58 10.31
N TRP A 458 -23.64 -13.36 9.77
CA TRP A 458 -22.48 -12.50 10.00
C TRP A 458 -22.43 -11.94 11.42
N ALA A 459 -23.56 -11.46 11.96
CA ALA A 459 -23.66 -11.02 13.35
C ALA A 459 -23.26 -12.14 14.34
N ALA A 460 -23.75 -13.36 14.11
CA ALA A 460 -23.47 -14.49 14.99
C ALA A 460 -22.03 -15.00 14.85
N ARG A 461 -21.47 -14.99 13.63
CA ARG A 461 -20.07 -15.33 13.34
C ARG A 461 -19.08 -14.40 14.03
N ASN A 462 -19.39 -13.12 14.12
CA ASN A 462 -18.50 -12.10 14.70
C ASN A 462 -18.83 -11.77 16.16
N GLY A 463 -19.82 -12.44 16.76
CA GLY A 463 -20.09 -12.35 18.20
C GLY A 463 -20.89 -11.12 18.62
N HIS A 464 -21.87 -10.70 17.81
CA HIS A 464 -22.72 -9.54 18.07
C HIS A 464 -24.15 -9.95 18.51
N PRO A 465 -24.37 -10.30 19.79
CA PRO A 465 -25.63 -10.86 20.26
C PRO A 465 -26.83 -9.91 20.17
N GLY A 466 -26.64 -8.59 20.24
CA GLY A 466 -27.75 -7.65 20.04
C GLY A 466 -28.24 -7.62 18.59
N CYS A 467 -27.34 -7.62 17.61
CA CYS A 467 -27.71 -7.82 16.21
C CYS A 467 -28.41 -9.17 15.98
N VAL A 468 -27.94 -10.24 16.65
CA VAL A 468 -28.60 -11.56 16.59
C VAL A 468 -30.04 -11.48 17.10
N ARG A 469 -30.29 -10.83 18.25
CA ARG A 469 -31.66 -10.64 18.78
C ARG A 469 -32.58 -9.93 17.79
N LEU A 470 -32.08 -8.89 17.13
CA LEU A 470 -32.86 -8.10 16.18
C LEU A 470 -33.20 -8.85 14.89
N LEU A 471 -32.36 -9.79 14.46
CA LEU A 471 -32.49 -10.50 13.18
C LEU A 471 -33.12 -11.89 13.30
N LEU A 472 -33.16 -12.46 14.52
CA LEU A 472 -33.57 -13.82 14.81
C LEU A 472 -34.92 -14.20 14.18
N GLU A 473 -35.92 -13.34 14.31
CA GLU A 473 -37.30 -13.68 13.92
C GLU A 473 -37.48 -13.96 12.44
N LYS A 474 -36.69 -13.31 11.58
CA LYS A 474 -36.86 -13.37 10.12
C LYS A 474 -35.84 -14.27 9.41
N GLU A 475 -34.67 -14.48 10.01
CA GLU A 475 -33.55 -15.15 9.33
C GLU A 475 -33.15 -16.48 9.97
N SER A 476 -33.72 -16.84 11.14
CA SER A 476 -33.43 -18.12 11.79
C SER A 476 -33.85 -19.30 10.90
N GLY A 477 -33.03 -20.35 10.86
CA GLY A 477 -33.29 -21.55 10.08
C GLY A 477 -32.89 -21.46 8.60
N MET A 478 -32.37 -20.32 8.15
CA MET A 478 -31.77 -20.21 6.82
C MET A 478 -30.40 -20.91 6.80
N GLN A 479 -30.04 -21.46 5.63
CA GLN A 479 -28.76 -22.11 5.38
C GLN A 479 -28.03 -21.44 4.22
N ASN A 480 -26.72 -21.30 4.34
CA ASN A 480 -25.89 -20.83 3.24
C ASN A 480 -25.70 -21.91 2.16
N SER A 481 -24.95 -21.61 1.09
CA SER A 481 -24.70 -22.54 -0.02
C SER A 481 -24.05 -23.88 0.40
N ASP A 482 -23.36 -23.90 1.55
CA ASP A 482 -22.72 -25.08 2.13
C ASP A 482 -23.63 -25.84 3.11
N GLY A 483 -24.83 -25.33 3.38
CA GLY A 483 -25.77 -25.87 4.37
C GLY A 483 -25.46 -25.46 5.80
N TRP A 484 -24.64 -24.44 6.01
CA TRP A 484 -24.35 -23.94 7.36
C TRP A 484 -25.47 -23.03 7.84
N THR A 485 -25.93 -23.28 9.06
CA THR A 485 -26.86 -22.39 9.77
C THR A 485 -26.10 -21.33 10.56
N THR A 486 -26.83 -20.33 11.06
CA THR A 486 -26.29 -19.29 11.94
C THR A 486 -25.65 -19.88 13.20
N LEU A 487 -26.29 -20.85 13.84
CA LEU A 487 -25.79 -21.52 15.04
C LEU A 487 -24.47 -22.25 14.77
N MET A 488 -24.32 -22.87 13.59
CA MET A 488 -23.07 -23.52 13.19
C MET A 488 -21.95 -22.49 13.03
N CYS A 489 -22.24 -21.33 12.43
CA CYS A 489 -21.30 -20.22 12.32
C CYS A 489 -20.89 -19.68 13.70
N ALA A 490 -21.85 -19.41 14.59
CA ALA A 490 -21.57 -18.96 15.96
C ALA A 490 -20.74 -19.98 16.75
N THR A 491 -21.08 -21.25 16.59
CA THR A 491 -20.39 -22.36 17.27
C THR A 491 -18.96 -22.48 16.78
N TYR A 492 -18.72 -22.50 15.47
CA TYR A 492 -17.36 -22.64 14.91
C TYR A 492 -16.41 -21.54 15.42
N ASN A 493 -16.91 -20.31 15.53
CA ASN A 493 -16.16 -19.14 16.00
C ASN A 493 -16.21 -18.95 17.53
N ASN A 494 -16.73 -19.91 18.29
CA ASN A 494 -16.80 -19.91 19.75
C ASN A 494 -17.61 -18.75 20.38
N ASN A 495 -18.63 -18.24 19.68
CA ASN A 495 -19.49 -17.16 20.18
C ASN A 495 -20.64 -17.71 21.03
N LEU A 496 -20.35 -17.99 22.31
CA LEU A 496 -21.28 -18.65 23.24
C LEU A 496 -22.63 -17.95 23.35
N GLU A 497 -22.67 -16.63 23.53
CA GLU A 497 -23.93 -15.91 23.73
C GLU A 497 -24.80 -15.89 22.47
N CYS A 498 -24.19 -15.75 21.29
CA CYS A 498 -24.92 -15.93 20.02
C CYS A 498 -25.45 -17.36 19.89
N ALA A 499 -24.66 -18.37 20.25
CA ALA A 499 -25.09 -19.77 20.21
C ALA A 499 -26.26 -20.05 21.17
N ARG A 500 -26.31 -19.41 22.34
CA ARG A 500 -27.45 -19.51 23.26
C ARG A 500 -28.74 -19.00 22.64
N LEU A 501 -28.70 -17.83 22.00
CA LEU A 501 -29.85 -17.21 21.37
C LEU A 501 -30.43 -18.04 20.21
N LEU A 502 -29.59 -18.87 19.56
CA LEU A 502 -29.95 -19.62 18.35
C LEU A 502 -30.33 -21.08 18.61
N ALA A 503 -29.93 -21.65 19.75
CA ALA A 503 -30.02 -23.10 19.98
C ALA A 503 -31.44 -23.64 19.94
N GLU A 504 -32.43 -22.92 20.48
CA GLU A 504 -33.82 -23.38 20.47
C GLU A 504 -34.38 -23.55 19.05
N ARG A 505 -33.85 -22.80 18.08
CA ARG A 505 -34.34 -22.80 16.69
C ARG A 505 -33.53 -23.69 15.75
N GLU A 506 -32.23 -23.85 15.99
CA GLU A 506 -31.31 -24.42 14.99
C GLU A 506 -30.48 -25.62 15.46
N LYS A 507 -30.57 -26.05 16.74
CA LYS A 507 -29.65 -27.08 17.29
C LYS A 507 -29.64 -28.41 16.54
N ASP A 508 -30.78 -28.80 15.96
CA ASP A 508 -30.97 -30.10 15.29
C ASP A 508 -30.75 -30.04 13.77
N MET A 509 -30.48 -28.85 13.23
CA MET A 509 -30.20 -28.67 11.81
C MET A 509 -28.84 -29.27 11.43
N LYS A 510 -28.73 -29.68 10.16
CA LYS A 510 -27.58 -30.45 9.64
C LYS A 510 -26.98 -29.80 8.40
N THR A 511 -25.65 -29.86 8.28
CA THR A 511 -24.95 -29.44 7.07
C THR A 511 -25.35 -30.29 5.87
N ILE A 512 -25.35 -29.69 4.67
CA ILE A 512 -25.71 -30.39 3.42
C ILE A 512 -24.48 -30.76 2.59
N ARG A 513 -23.37 -30.03 2.74
CA ARG A 513 -22.12 -30.25 2.00
C ARG A 513 -20.93 -30.40 2.95
N LYS A 514 -19.84 -30.97 2.42
CA LYS A 514 -18.55 -31.03 3.13
C LYS A 514 -17.90 -29.64 3.11
N ARG A 515 -17.65 -29.06 4.27
CA ARG A 515 -17.00 -27.73 4.39
C ARG A 515 -16.25 -27.61 5.72
N PHE A 516 -15.12 -26.90 5.75
CA PHE A 516 -14.26 -26.72 6.93
C PHE A 516 -13.86 -28.04 7.63
N GLY A 517 -13.73 -29.14 6.86
CA GLY A 517 -13.47 -30.48 7.38
C GLY A 517 -14.69 -31.20 7.97
N PHE A 518 -15.87 -30.59 7.99
CA PHE A 518 -17.13 -31.20 8.45
C PHE A 518 -17.84 -31.90 7.29
N PRO A 519 -18.23 -33.19 7.43
CA PRO A 519 -19.02 -33.88 6.41
C PRO A 519 -20.47 -33.36 6.38
N PRO A 520 -21.25 -33.70 5.32
CA PRO A 520 -22.70 -33.56 5.37
C PRO A 520 -23.29 -34.27 6.60
N GLY A 521 -24.37 -33.74 7.15
CA GLY A 521 -25.03 -34.28 8.36
C GLY A 521 -24.47 -33.77 9.68
N ALA A 522 -23.45 -32.90 9.69
CA ALA A 522 -22.89 -32.33 10.91
C ALA A 522 -23.86 -31.34 11.57
N THR A 523 -24.00 -31.43 12.89
CA THR A 523 -24.81 -30.50 13.71
C THR A 523 -23.91 -29.49 14.41
N ALA A 524 -24.49 -28.42 14.95
CA ALA A 524 -23.75 -27.47 15.80
C ALA A 524 -23.03 -28.17 16.97
N LEU A 525 -23.64 -29.21 17.57
CA LEU A 525 -22.99 -29.98 18.63
C LEU A 525 -21.74 -30.73 18.14
N SER A 526 -21.78 -31.33 16.95
CA SER A 526 -20.61 -32.03 16.40
C SER A 526 -19.48 -31.05 16.03
N ILE A 527 -19.83 -29.83 15.61
CA ILE A 527 -18.90 -28.72 15.41
C ILE A 527 -18.26 -28.30 16.73
N ALA A 528 -19.05 -28.02 17.77
CA ALA A 528 -18.55 -27.62 19.08
C ALA A 528 -17.58 -28.63 19.68
N LYS A 529 -17.90 -29.93 19.57
CA LYS A 529 -17.04 -31.01 20.07
C LYS A 529 -15.70 -31.06 19.35
N ARG A 530 -15.71 -30.98 18.01
CA ARG A 530 -14.50 -31.08 17.19
C ARG A 530 -13.58 -29.88 17.34
N MET A 531 -14.16 -28.68 17.46
CA MET A 531 -13.40 -27.45 17.66
C MET A 531 -12.92 -27.27 19.11
N GLY A 532 -13.33 -28.15 20.04
CA GLY A 532 -12.93 -28.06 21.45
C GLY A 532 -13.72 -27.04 22.28
N HIS A 533 -14.83 -26.52 21.78
CA HIS A 533 -15.65 -25.48 22.42
C HIS A 533 -16.54 -26.06 23.53
N LYS A 534 -15.91 -26.43 24.65
CA LYS A 534 -16.53 -27.21 25.75
C LYS A 534 -17.82 -26.59 26.30
N ARG A 535 -17.87 -25.25 26.45
CA ARG A 535 -19.04 -24.53 26.98
C ARG A 535 -20.25 -24.67 26.05
N ILE A 536 -20.04 -24.44 24.76
CA ILE A 536 -21.09 -24.57 23.74
C ILE A 536 -21.52 -26.04 23.63
N ALA A 537 -20.58 -26.99 23.60
CA ALA A 537 -20.89 -28.41 23.54
C ALA A 537 -21.63 -28.94 24.79
N SER A 538 -21.38 -28.36 25.97
CA SER A 538 -22.12 -28.69 27.19
C SER A 538 -23.54 -28.14 27.15
N PHE A 539 -23.73 -26.95 26.59
CA PHE A 539 -25.03 -26.31 26.49
C PHE A 539 -25.91 -27.00 25.45
N LEU A 540 -25.40 -27.25 24.23
CA LEU A 540 -26.12 -27.92 23.15
C LEU A 540 -26.43 -29.41 23.42
N ARG A 541 -25.91 -29.98 24.52
CA ARG A 541 -26.25 -31.33 25.00
C ARG A 541 -27.51 -31.37 25.85
N LYS A 542 -27.88 -30.23 26.44
CA LYS A 542 -29.13 -30.05 27.18
C LYS A 542 -30.21 -29.67 26.17
#